data_AF-A0A7C4MRC0-F1
#
_entry.id   AF-A0A7C4MRC0-F1
#
_cell.length_a   1.000
_cell.length_b   1.000
_cell.length_c   1.000
_cell.angle_alpha   90.00
_cell.angle_beta   90.00
_cell.angle_gamma   90.00
#
_symmetry.space_group_name_H-M   'P 1'
#
loop_
_entity.id
_entity.type
_entity.pdbx_description
1 polymer ?
#
loop_
_entity_poly.entity_id
_entity_poly.type
_entity_poly.pdbx_seq_one_letter_code
_entity_poly.pdbx_strand_id
1 'polypeptide(L)'
;ELLKQLTESGRRTGERCWPMPMPKDYKEFLKTETADISNMSSSKWGGAITAALFLSEFVQQGTRWAHLDIAGPAHTQKATSICPKGGTGFGVRLLLDYLQGLVG
;
A
#
# COMPACT_ATOMS: atom_id res chain seq x y z
N GLU A 1 -1.95 -9.61 12.09
CA GLU A 1 -0.56 -10.10 12.00
C GLU A 1 0.26 -9.45 10.87
N LEU A 2 -0.06 -9.68 9.59
CA LEU A 2 0.74 -9.15 8.46
C LEU A 2 1.00 -7.63 8.54
N LEU A 3 -0.04 -6.83 8.84
CA LEU A 3 0.10 -5.38 9.03
C LEU A 3 1.17 -5.04 10.07
N LYS A 4 1.13 -5.69 11.24
CA LYS A 4 2.08 -5.47 12.34
C LYS A 4 3.50 -5.83 11.92
N GLN A 5 3.68 -6.96 11.24
CA GLN A 5 4.98 -7.42 10.75
C GLN A 5 5.61 -6.42 9.76
N LEU A 6 4.82 -5.92 8.81
CA LEU A 6 5.28 -4.91 7.85
C LEU A 6 5.56 -3.56 8.51
N THR A 7 4.69 -3.10 9.43
CA THR A 7 4.92 -1.85 10.16
C THR A 7 6.19 -1.91 11.01
N GLU A 8 6.45 -3.04 11.69
CA GLU A 8 7.65 -3.20 12.50
C GLU A 8 8.91 -3.29 11.64
N SER A 9 8.86 -3.99 10.50
CA SER A 9 9.97 -4.01 9.54
C SER A 9 10.26 -2.61 8.99
N GLY A 10 9.23 -1.82 8.72
CA GLY A 10 9.36 -0.40 8.35
C GLY A 10 9.99 0.46 9.45
N ARG A 11 9.75 0.16 10.74
CA ARG A 11 10.43 0.84 11.86
C ARG A 11 11.91 0.51 11.91
N ARG A 12 12.29 -0.78 11.79
CA ARG A 12 13.69 -1.23 11.85
C ARG A 12 14.53 -0.69 10.68
N THR A 13 13.95 -0.63 9.49
CA THR A 13 14.64 -0.22 8.25
C THR A 13 14.61 1.29 7.98
N GLY A 14 13.77 2.02 8.73
CA GLY A 14 13.50 3.45 8.50
C GLY A 14 12.48 3.73 7.37
N GLU A 15 12.00 2.70 6.68
CA GLU A 15 10.94 2.79 5.66
C GLU A 15 9.56 2.68 6.31
N ARG A 16 9.21 3.67 7.13
CA ARG A 16 8.00 3.63 7.96
C ARG A 16 6.73 3.50 7.11
N CYS A 17 5.89 2.52 7.45
CA CYS A 17 4.54 2.39 6.90
C CYS A 17 3.50 3.04 7.81
N TRP A 18 2.45 3.58 7.19
CA TRP A 18 1.28 4.09 7.88
C TRP A 18 0.06 3.22 7.54
N PRO A 19 -0.52 2.48 8.50
CA PRO A 19 -1.73 1.72 8.26
C PRO A 19 -2.90 2.61 7.84
N MET A 20 -3.53 2.28 6.72
CA MET A 20 -4.74 2.95 6.24
C MET A 20 -5.98 2.07 6.51
N PRO A 21 -7.12 2.66 6.89
CA PRO A 21 -8.35 1.91 7.08
C PRO A 21 -8.91 1.43 5.73
N MET A 22 -9.64 0.31 5.74
CA MET A 22 -10.37 -0.22 4.57
C MET A 22 -11.88 -0.30 4.88
N PRO A 23 -12.57 0.84 5.02
CA PRO A 23 -14.02 0.89 5.24
C PRO A 23 -14.76 0.25 4.05
N LYS A 24 -15.59 -0.77 4.32
CA LYS A 24 -16.28 -1.51 3.25
C LYS A 24 -17.34 -0.68 2.53
N ASP A 25 -17.93 0.29 3.21
CA ASP A 25 -18.91 1.24 2.68
C ASP A 25 -18.34 2.10 1.55
N TYR A 26 -17.02 2.27 1.46
CA TYR A 26 -16.40 3.02 0.36
C TYR A 26 -16.45 2.27 -0.98
N LYS A 27 -16.81 0.97 -0.99
CA LYS A 27 -17.06 0.22 -2.22
C LYS A 27 -18.26 0.77 -3.01
N GLU A 28 -19.18 1.49 -2.37
CA GLU A 28 -20.27 2.19 -3.06
C GLU A 28 -19.76 3.18 -4.11
N PHE A 29 -18.59 3.80 -3.87
CA PHE A 29 -17.97 4.72 -4.82
C PHE A 29 -17.39 4.04 -6.06
N LEU A 30 -17.30 2.70 -6.07
CA LEU A 30 -16.76 1.92 -7.18
C LEU A 30 -17.85 1.26 -8.03
N LYS A 31 -19.13 1.52 -7.73
CA LYS A 31 -20.24 1.00 -8.55
C LYS A 31 -20.34 1.72 -9.90
N THR A 32 -20.78 0.98 -10.90
CA THR A 32 -21.10 1.48 -12.24
C THR A 32 -22.29 0.71 -12.81
N GLU A 33 -22.99 1.30 -13.77
CA GLU A 33 -24.18 0.71 -14.40
C GLU A 33 -23.83 -0.30 -15.50
N THR A 34 -22.60 -0.26 -16.01
CA THR A 34 -22.21 -0.94 -17.26
C THR A 34 -21.19 -2.07 -17.08
N ALA A 35 -20.66 -2.27 -15.88
CA ALA A 35 -19.64 -3.26 -15.57
C ALA A 35 -19.72 -3.71 -14.10
N ASP A 36 -18.99 -4.77 -13.74
CA ASP A 36 -18.98 -5.31 -12.38
C ASP A 36 -18.41 -4.31 -11.35
N ILE A 37 -17.40 -3.54 -11.76
CA ILE A 37 -16.75 -2.52 -10.92
C ILE A 37 -16.12 -1.42 -11.77
N SER A 38 -16.16 -0.18 -11.28
CA SER A 38 -15.45 0.96 -11.86
C SER A 38 -14.00 1.00 -11.38
N ASN A 39 -13.06 1.26 -12.29
CA ASN A 39 -11.65 1.43 -11.95
C ASN A 39 -11.34 2.79 -11.27
N MET A 40 -12.29 3.72 -11.28
CA MET A 40 -12.17 5.01 -10.62
C MET A 40 -13.35 5.24 -9.68
N SER A 41 -13.04 5.83 -8.52
CA SER A 41 -14.03 6.26 -7.55
C SER A 41 -14.88 7.41 -8.11
N SER A 42 -16.20 7.36 -7.87
CA SER A 42 -17.11 8.47 -8.14
C SER A 42 -16.91 9.66 -7.18
N SER A 43 -16.25 9.43 -6.04
CA SER A 43 -15.82 10.47 -5.10
C SER A 43 -14.38 10.92 -5.35
N LYS A 44 -14.12 12.23 -5.20
CA LYS A 44 -12.76 12.81 -5.22
C LYS A 44 -11.97 12.56 -3.92
N TRP A 45 -12.63 12.09 -2.87
CA TRP A 45 -12.02 11.88 -1.55
C TRP A 45 -11.69 10.40 -1.33
N GLY A 46 -10.61 10.13 -0.59
CA GLY A 46 -10.24 8.76 -0.23
C GLY A 46 -9.72 7.92 -1.40
N GLY A 47 -9.11 8.54 -2.42
CA GLY A 47 -8.60 7.85 -3.61
C GLY A 47 -7.68 6.66 -3.33
N ALA A 48 -6.75 6.79 -2.38
CA ALA A 48 -5.88 5.67 -1.98
C ALA A 48 -6.66 4.50 -1.36
N ILE A 49 -7.72 4.79 -0.60
CA ILE A 49 -8.57 3.77 0.04
C ILE A 49 -9.43 3.07 -1.01
N THR A 50 -10.07 3.83 -1.91
CA THR A 50 -10.92 3.26 -2.96
C THR A 50 -10.10 2.46 -3.98
N ALA A 51 -8.88 2.89 -4.31
CA ALA A 51 -7.95 2.09 -5.11
C ALA A 51 -7.57 0.77 -4.41
N ALA A 52 -7.25 0.79 -3.11
CA ALA A 52 -6.99 -0.43 -2.36
C ALA A 52 -8.21 -1.36 -2.30
N LEU A 53 -9.42 -0.82 -2.14
CA LEU A 53 -10.66 -1.59 -2.17
C LEU A 53 -10.91 -2.21 -3.55
N PHE A 54 -10.65 -1.48 -4.64
CA PHE A 54 -10.70 -2.01 -6.00
C PHE A 54 -9.78 -3.22 -6.15
N LEU A 55 -8.52 -3.11 -5.72
CA LEU A 55 -7.57 -4.23 -5.77
C LEU A 55 -8.06 -5.44 -4.95
N SER A 56 -8.75 -5.20 -3.83
CA SER A 56 -9.23 -6.27 -2.95
C SER A 56 -10.30 -7.16 -3.59
N GLU A 57 -11.03 -6.69 -4.60
CA GLU A 57 -12.02 -7.53 -5.32
C GLU A 57 -11.36 -8.66 -6.12
N PHE A 58 -10.08 -8.51 -6.46
CA PHE A 58 -9.33 -9.48 -7.24
C PHE A 58 -8.47 -10.42 -6.37
N VAL A 59 -8.53 -10.25 -5.05
CA VAL A 59 -7.79 -11.09 -4.09
C VAL A 59 -8.69 -12.24 -3.65
N GLN A 60 -8.21 -13.47 -3.84
CA GLN A 60 -8.94 -14.66 -3.41
C GLN A 60 -9.16 -14.65 -1.89
N GLN A 61 -10.35 -15.07 -1.46
CA GLN A 61 -10.68 -15.19 -0.04
C GLN A 61 -9.67 -16.10 0.69
N GLY A 62 -9.28 -15.70 1.90
CA GLY A 62 -8.28 -16.40 2.71
C GLY A 62 -6.82 -16.05 2.39
N THR A 63 -6.55 -15.28 1.33
CA THR A 63 -5.18 -14.84 1.00
C THR A 63 -4.68 -13.83 2.04
N ARG A 64 -3.50 -14.08 2.62
CA ARG A 64 -2.78 -13.08 3.42
C ARG A 64 -2.24 -11.99 2.48
N TRP A 65 -2.91 -10.85 2.41
CA TRP A 65 -2.61 -9.78 1.47
C TRP A 65 -2.42 -8.41 2.15
N ALA A 66 -1.53 -7.60 1.58
CA ALA A 66 -1.35 -6.20 1.90
C ALA A 66 -1.02 -5.42 0.62
N HIS A 67 -1.60 -4.23 0.46
CA HIS A 67 -1.24 -3.27 -0.57
C HIS A 67 -0.39 -2.17 0.06
N LEU A 68 0.78 -1.92 -0.53
CA LEU A 68 1.68 -0.82 -0.15
C LEU A 68 1.61 0.25 -1.23
N ASP A 69 0.91 1.36 -0.94
CA ASP A 69 0.95 2.55 -1.80
C ASP A 69 2.24 3.34 -1.49
N ILE A 70 3.14 3.35 -2.47
CA ILE A 70 4.45 4.01 -2.36
C ILE A 70 4.56 5.27 -3.21
N ALA A 71 3.46 5.76 -3.78
CA ALA A 71 3.49 6.89 -4.72
C ALA A 71 4.19 8.13 -4.13
N GLY A 72 3.96 8.40 -2.83
CA GLY A 72 4.63 9.47 -2.10
C GLY A 72 6.14 9.25 -1.94
N PRO A 73 6.59 8.18 -1.25
CA PRO A 73 8.01 8.00 -0.94
C PRO A 73 8.86 7.46 -2.08
N ALA A 74 8.29 6.96 -3.19
CA ALA A 74 9.05 6.33 -4.28
C ALA A 74 10.00 7.30 -5.02
N HIS A 75 9.73 8.61 -4.97
CA HIS A 75 10.55 9.62 -5.63
C HIS A 75 10.72 10.85 -4.73
N THR A 76 11.94 11.40 -4.71
CA THR A 76 12.26 12.62 -3.97
C THR A 76 12.87 13.70 -4.87
N GLN A 77 12.46 14.95 -4.65
CA GLN A 77 13.06 16.11 -5.33
C GLN A 77 14.33 16.62 -4.65
N LYS A 78 14.65 16.11 -3.45
CA LYS A 78 15.83 16.47 -2.67
C LYS A 78 16.64 15.22 -2.37
N ALA A 79 17.97 15.34 -2.43
CA ALA A 79 18.84 14.29 -1.92
C ALA A 79 18.61 14.10 -0.41
N THR A 80 18.69 12.87 0.04
CA THR A 80 18.71 12.49 1.47
C THR A 80 20.09 11.94 1.82
N SER A 81 20.29 11.55 3.08
CA SER A 81 21.53 10.89 3.50
C SER A 81 21.75 9.52 2.86
N ILE A 82 20.70 8.89 2.31
CA ILE A 82 20.73 7.51 1.81
C ILE A 82 20.37 7.38 0.33
N CYS A 83 19.89 8.44 -0.32
CA CYS A 83 19.56 8.42 -1.75
C CYS A 83 19.72 9.81 -2.40
N PRO A 84 20.18 9.86 -3.68
CA PRO A 84 20.20 11.11 -4.45
C PRO A 84 18.78 11.58 -4.80
N LYS A 85 18.68 12.78 -5.40
CA LYS A 85 17.44 13.23 -6.03
C LYS A 85 17.01 12.21 -7.09
N GLY A 86 15.73 11.83 -7.11
CA GLY A 86 15.21 10.82 -8.04
C GLY A 86 14.44 9.72 -7.33
N GLY A 87 14.51 8.51 -7.90
CA GLY A 87 13.95 7.30 -7.30
C GLY A 87 14.64 6.94 -5.99
N THR A 88 13.86 6.66 -4.96
CA THR A 88 14.38 6.41 -3.60
C THR A 88 14.64 4.93 -3.31
N GLY A 89 14.00 4.02 -4.08
CA GLY A 89 14.00 2.59 -3.77
C GLY A 89 13.17 2.21 -2.54
N PHE A 90 12.25 3.09 -2.09
CA PHE A 90 11.41 2.83 -0.93
C PHE A 90 10.66 1.50 -1.04
N GLY A 91 10.68 0.71 0.05
CA GLY A 91 10.03 -0.58 0.16
C GLY A 91 11.00 -1.75 0.00
N VAL A 92 12.15 -1.55 -0.65
CA VAL A 92 13.14 -2.63 -0.85
C VAL A 92 13.71 -3.11 0.49
N ARG A 93 14.15 -2.20 1.36
CA ARG A 93 14.73 -2.59 2.67
C ARG A 93 13.66 -3.18 3.56
N LEU A 94 12.46 -2.59 3.59
CA LEU A 94 11.32 -3.10 4.34
C LEU A 94 10.99 -4.54 3.98
N LEU A 95 10.83 -4.83 2.67
CA LEU A 95 10.43 -6.15 2.22
C LEU A 95 11.55 -7.19 2.45
N LEU A 96 12.82 -6.79 2.28
CA LEU A 96 13.95 -7.68 2.60
C LEU A 96 13.99 -8.03 4.10
N ASP A 97 13.87 -7.05 5.00
CA ASP A 97 13.83 -7.29 6.45
C ASP A 97 12.61 -8.14 6.86
N TYR A 98 11.43 -7.86 6.28
CA TYR A 98 10.23 -8.67 6.50
C TYR A 98 10.45 -10.13 6.09
N LEU A 99 10.99 -10.38 4.89
CA LEU A 99 11.22 -11.73 4.38
C LEU A 99 12.30 -12.47 5.18
N GLN A 100 13.37 -11.79 5.60
CA GLN A 100 14.40 -12.37 6.47
C GLN A 100 13.81 -12.83 7.81
N GLY A 101 12.90 -12.04 8.38
CA GLY A 101 12.18 -12.41 9.61
C GLY A 101 11.22 -13.59 9.49
N LEU A 102 10.94 -14.10 8.28
CA LEU A 102 10.12 -15.31 8.07
C LEU A 102 10.96 -16.60 7.99
N VAL A 103 12.26 -16.49 7.74
CA VAL A 103 13.15 -17.64 7.48
C VAL A 103 13.91 -18.08 8.74
N GLY A 104 13.83 -17.30 9.83
CA GLY A 104 14.32 -17.68 11.16
C GLY A 104 13.24 -18.30 12.02
#